data_AF-A0A1X2GEM5-F1
#
_entry.id   AF-A0A1X2GEM5-F1
#
_cell.length_a   1.000
_cell.length_b   1.000
_cell.length_c   1.000
_cell.angle_alpha   90.00
_cell.angle_beta   90.00
_cell.angle_gamma   90.00
#
_symmetry.space_group_name_H-M   'P 1'
#
loop_
_entity.id
_entity.type
_entity.pdbx_description
1 polymer ?
#
loop_
_entity_poly.entity_id
_entity_poly.type
_entity_poly.pdbx_seq_one_letter_code
_entity_poly.pdbx_strand_id
1 'polypeptide(L)'
;MALLRPLVDHQANTLTLTSHDDDQAPLALPLFPDTSVLQQKTVTVWKDSLEAFDMGDAAAEWVTTFIRNHASHDAVNTTEDEADLQVPLLRLVTLEDPDLGRYSRQAHPKLPGIHASFADKTPVTIGCYASLDTLNDELVSKDISKGATIPLNRFRNNLDIQGTLSYEEDQWLVVKIGEVTFYITEPVSRCPMPGIDQDTGVKDTWGGPTPHLLKTRHFAERTDRGYFCIHALPLNKGTIHVGDSVQVLERIPEDQQRFALSK
;
A
#
# COMPACT_ATOMS: atom_id res chain seq x y z
N MET A 1 -1.07 3.79 10.79
CA MET A 1 0.28 4.27 10.41
C MET A 1 0.22 5.46 9.43
N ALA A 2 -0.65 6.44 9.67
CA ALA A 2 -0.64 7.68 8.90
C ALA A 2 0.55 8.57 9.30
N LEU A 3 0.80 8.63 10.62
CA LEU A 3 1.65 9.64 11.26
C LEU A 3 3.12 9.22 11.40
N LEU A 4 3.48 8.03 10.94
CA LEU A 4 4.88 7.57 10.88
C LEU A 4 5.48 8.00 9.55
N ARG A 5 6.57 8.76 9.59
CA ARG A 5 7.26 9.29 8.40
C ARG A 5 8.64 8.63 8.25
N PRO A 6 8.81 7.71 7.31
CA PRO A 6 10.12 7.14 7.01
C PRO A 6 10.90 8.06 6.07
N LEU A 7 12.17 8.30 6.38
CA LEU A 7 13.15 8.94 5.52
C LEU A 7 14.25 7.93 5.18
N VAL A 8 14.48 7.71 3.89
CA VAL A 8 15.48 6.75 3.38
C VAL A 8 16.67 7.52 2.84
N ASP A 9 17.86 7.25 3.38
CA ASP A 9 19.14 7.71 2.87
C ASP A 9 19.99 6.51 2.43
N HIS A 10 20.04 6.30 1.12
CA HIS A 10 20.83 5.22 0.51
C HIS A 10 22.34 5.45 0.64
N GLN A 11 22.81 6.70 0.64
CA GLN A 11 24.24 7.00 0.73
C GLN A 11 24.76 6.75 2.15
N ALA A 12 23.97 7.13 3.16
CA ALA A 12 24.28 6.91 4.55
C ALA A 12 23.82 5.53 5.07
N ASN A 13 23.21 4.67 4.23
CA ASN A 13 22.61 3.40 4.63
C ASN A 13 21.68 3.54 5.85
N THR A 14 20.83 4.56 5.88
CA THR A 14 20.02 4.90 7.05
C THR A 14 18.54 5.01 6.71
N LEU A 15 17.70 4.39 7.53
CA LEU A 15 16.26 4.62 7.62
C LEU A 15 15.98 5.41 8.90
N THR A 16 15.49 6.63 8.76
CA THR A 16 15.06 7.44 9.90
C THR A 16 13.54 7.39 10.00
N LEU A 17 13.02 6.99 11.15
CA LEU A 17 11.60 7.05 11.47
C LEU A 17 11.33 8.27 12.35
N THR A 18 10.39 9.11 11.93
CA THR A 18 9.90 10.23 12.73
C THR A 18 8.40 10.12 12.94
N SER A 19 7.96 10.66 14.07
CA SER A 19 6.56 10.97 14.30
C SER A 19 6.20 12.30 13.63
N HIS A 20 4.94 12.48 13.23
CA HIS A 20 4.50 13.66 12.49
C HIS A 20 3.92 14.75 13.39
N ASP A 21 3.21 14.36 14.44
CA ASP A 21 2.34 15.24 15.24
C ASP A 21 2.59 15.12 16.76
N ASP A 22 3.70 14.50 17.15
CA ASP A 22 4.25 14.57 18.51
C ASP A 22 5.76 14.89 18.52
N ASP A 23 6.30 15.13 19.72
CA ASP A 23 7.72 15.45 19.94
C ASP A 23 8.58 14.19 20.16
N GLN A 24 8.14 13.00 19.76
CA GLN A 24 8.94 11.78 19.91
C GLN A 24 10.22 11.88 19.07
N ALA A 25 11.38 11.75 19.72
CA ALA A 25 12.67 11.85 19.09
C ALA A 25 12.81 10.86 17.91
N PRO A 26 13.47 11.21 16.79
CA PRO A 26 13.68 10.32 15.65
C PRO A 26 14.42 9.03 16.02
N LEU A 27 14.07 7.92 15.35
CA LEU A 27 14.83 6.66 15.40
C LEU A 27 15.59 6.47 14.09
N ALA A 28 16.92 6.43 14.16
CA ALA A 28 17.76 6.04 13.04
C ALA A 28 18.09 4.55 13.11
N LEU A 29 17.89 3.85 11.99
CA LEU A 29 18.17 2.42 11.82
C LEU A 29 19.03 2.23 10.57
N PRO A 30 19.85 1.18 10.49
CA PRO A 30 20.47 0.78 9.23
C PRO A 30 19.38 0.44 8.20
N LEU A 31 19.49 0.97 6.98
CA LEU A 31 18.58 0.65 5.88
C LEU A 31 18.74 -0.82 5.45
N PHE A 32 20.00 -1.27 5.37
CA PHE A 32 20.37 -2.67 5.15
C PHE A 32 21.20 -3.16 6.34
N PRO A 33 20.55 -3.67 7.41
CA PRO A 33 21.26 -4.26 8.56
C PRO A 33 21.95 -5.57 8.18
N ASP A 34 23.03 -5.89 8.89
CA ASP A 34 23.60 -7.24 8.87
C ASP A 34 22.68 -8.20 9.64
N THR A 35 21.88 -8.98 8.90
CA THR A 35 20.93 -9.95 9.48
C THR A 35 21.61 -11.13 10.17
N SER A 36 22.90 -11.39 9.92
CA SER A 36 23.61 -12.53 10.52
C SER A 36 23.81 -12.41 12.03
N VAL A 37 23.73 -11.17 12.56
CA VAL A 37 23.85 -10.87 13.99
C VAL A 37 22.51 -10.55 14.66
N LEU A 38 21.41 -10.50 13.89
CA LEU A 38 20.09 -10.20 14.41
C LEU A 38 19.35 -11.45 14.88
N GLN A 39 18.50 -11.29 15.89
CA GLN A 39 17.65 -12.37 16.36
C GLN A 39 16.55 -12.65 15.33
N GLN A 40 16.47 -13.89 14.87
CA GLN A 40 15.40 -14.35 14.00
C GLN A 40 14.08 -14.51 14.78
N LYS A 41 12.97 -14.15 14.14
CA LYS A 41 11.61 -14.30 14.63
C LYS A 41 10.70 -14.79 13.51
N THR A 42 9.91 -15.81 13.81
CA THR A 42 8.79 -16.19 12.96
C THR A 42 7.67 -15.17 13.10
N VAL A 43 7.24 -14.58 11.98
CA VAL A 43 6.13 -13.63 11.92
C VAL A 43 5.07 -14.14 10.95
N THR A 44 3.82 -13.71 11.19
CA THR A 44 2.68 -14.06 10.34
C THR A 44 2.15 -12.81 9.67
N VAL A 45 2.03 -12.86 8.34
CA VAL A 45 1.46 -11.80 7.51
C VAL A 45 0.33 -12.42 6.71
N TRP A 46 -0.90 -12.01 6.99
CA TRP A 46 -2.10 -12.68 6.47
C TRP A 46 -2.09 -14.18 6.79
N LYS A 47 -1.97 -15.03 5.77
CA LYS A 47 -1.89 -16.49 5.90
C LYS A 47 -0.46 -17.04 5.82
N ASP A 48 0.51 -16.17 5.52
CA ASP A 48 1.89 -16.54 5.27
C ASP A 48 2.68 -16.44 6.57
N SER A 49 3.51 -17.45 6.84
CA SER A 49 4.48 -17.43 7.94
C SER A 49 5.87 -17.34 7.35
N LEU A 50 6.67 -16.44 7.88
CA LEU A 50 7.98 -16.10 7.34
C LEU A 50 8.94 -15.75 8.49
N GLU A 51 10.23 -15.91 8.20
CA GLU A 51 11.28 -15.52 9.12
C GLU A 51 11.66 -14.06 8.87
N ALA A 52 11.70 -13.30 9.95
CA ALA A 52 12.10 -11.91 10.00
C ALA A 52 13.16 -11.71 11.09
N PHE A 53 13.80 -10.55 11.10
CA PHE A 53 14.92 -10.25 11.99
C PHE A 53 14.57 -9.07 12.87
N ASP A 54 14.72 -9.24 14.17
CA ASP A 54 14.44 -8.24 15.19
C ASP A 54 15.44 -7.08 15.13
N MET A 55 14.94 -5.85 15.02
CA MET A 55 15.75 -4.64 14.96
C MET A 55 16.22 -4.16 16.34
N GLY A 56 15.93 -4.91 17.41
CA GLY A 56 16.47 -4.69 18.76
C GLY A 56 15.57 -3.87 19.66
N ASP A 57 15.98 -3.78 20.93
CA ASP A 57 15.14 -3.22 22.01
C ASP A 57 14.86 -1.72 21.83
N ALA A 58 15.83 -0.94 21.34
CA ALA A 58 15.61 0.47 21.06
C ALA A 58 14.53 0.70 19.98
N ALA A 59 14.54 -0.11 18.92
CA ALA A 59 13.52 -0.04 17.88
C ALA A 59 12.15 -0.49 18.39
N ALA A 60 12.12 -1.52 19.23
CA ALA A 60 10.92 -2.03 19.89
C ALA A 60 10.28 -0.98 20.82
N GLU A 61 11.08 -0.35 21.68
CA GLU A 61 10.65 0.72 22.58
C GLU A 61 10.12 1.92 21.81
N TRP A 62 10.81 2.32 20.75
CA TRP A 62 10.41 3.46 19.93
C TRP A 62 9.06 3.23 19.25
N VAL A 63 8.87 2.10 18.55
CA VAL A 63 7.59 1.83 17.87
C VAL A 63 6.45 1.61 18.87
N THR A 64 6.75 1.02 20.03
CA THR A 64 5.76 0.87 21.11
C THR A 64 5.32 2.21 21.67
N THR A 65 6.28 3.10 21.96
CA THR A 65 6.01 4.48 22.41
C THR A 65 5.20 5.23 21.36
N PHE A 66 5.59 5.11 20.09
CA PHE A 66 4.88 5.75 18.99
C PHE A 66 3.40 5.31 18.96
N ILE A 67 3.10 4.02 18.98
CA ILE A 67 1.71 3.55 18.97
C ILE A 67 0.94 4.01 20.23
N ARG A 68 1.59 4.05 21.40
CA ARG A 68 0.96 4.54 22.63
C ARG A 68 0.61 6.02 22.55
N ASN A 69 1.52 6.85 22.05
CA ASN A 69 1.29 8.30 21.92
C ASN A 69 0.12 8.60 20.98
N HIS A 70 -0.11 7.75 19.98
CA HIS A 70 -1.16 7.93 18.98
C HIS A 70 -2.42 7.11 19.24
N ALA A 71 -2.53 6.41 20.38
CA ALA A 71 -3.70 5.58 20.71
C ALA A 71 -5.01 6.38 20.75
N SER A 72 -4.94 7.68 21.05
CA SER A 72 -6.09 8.59 21.00
C SER A 72 -6.66 8.80 19.59
N HIS A 73 -5.83 8.69 18.53
CA HIS A 73 -6.32 8.78 17.16
C HIS A 73 -7.19 7.57 16.81
N ASP A 74 -6.83 6.39 17.31
CA ASP A 74 -7.63 5.19 17.14
C ASP A 74 -8.97 5.30 17.87
N ALA A 75 -9.00 5.86 19.08
CA ALA A 75 -10.23 6.13 19.83
C ALA A 75 -11.21 7.08 19.10
N VAL A 76 -10.71 8.02 18.29
CA VAL A 76 -11.55 8.90 17.44
C VAL A 76 -12.06 8.16 16.20
N ASN A 77 -11.34 7.12 15.75
CA ASN A 77 -11.65 6.35 14.55
C ASN A 77 -12.56 5.13 14.81
N THR A 78 -12.67 4.71 16.08
CA THR A 78 -13.53 3.60 16.52
C THR A 78 -14.79 4.12 17.22
N THR A 79 -15.85 3.30 17.21
CA THR A 79 -17.11 3.58 17.95
C THR A 79 -17.20 2.77 19.24
N GLU A 80 -16.15 2.02 19.57
CA GLU A 80 -16.08 1.15 20.74
C GLU A 80 -15.28 1.89 21.84
N ASP A 81 -15.71 1.77 23.10
CA ASP A 81 -15.02 2.31 24.28
C ASP A 81 -13.66 1.60 24.49
N GLU A 82 -12.71 1.79 23.57
CA GLU A 82 -11.35 1.27 23.63
C GLU A 82 -10.43 2.22 24.42
N ALA A 83 -10.95 2.83 25.49
CA ALA A 83 -10.22 3.78 26.34
C ALA A 83 -9.01 3.17 27.06
N ASP A 84 -8.87 1.84 27.06
CA ASP A 84 -7.77 1.09 27.66
C ASP A 84 -7.05 0.17 26.64
N LEU A 85 -6.69 0.70 25.46
CA LEU A 85 -5.76 0.01 24.56
C LEU A 85 -4.39 -0.12 25.24
N GLN A 86 -4.20 -1.21 25.98
CA GLN A 86 -2.88 -1.60 26.46
C GLN A 86 -2.05 -2.06 25.26
N VAL A 87 -1.24 -1.15 24.73
CA VAL A 87 -0.29 -1.46 23.67
C VAL A 87 0.83 -2.33 24.27
N PRO A 88 0.92 -3.63 23.91
CA PRO A 88 2.01 -4.47 24.38
C PRO A 88 3.33 -4.01 23.79
N LEU A 89 4.44 -4.55 24.27
CA LEU A 89 5.73 -4.33 23.61
C LEU A 89 5.65 -4.86 22.17
N LEU A 90 5.81 -3.97 21.21
CA LEU A 90 5.88 -4.26 19.78
C LEU A 90 7.34 -4.45 19.38
N ARG A 91 7.59 -5.31 18.39
CA ARG A 91 8.93 -5.49 17.79
C ARG A 91 8.91 -5.01 16.36
N LEU A 92 9.85 -4.12 16.04
CA LEU A 92 10.14 -3.77 14.66
C LEU A 92 11.03 -4.86 14.07
N VAL A 93 10.64 -5.38 12.91
CA VAL A 93 11.37 -6.44 12.23
C VAL A 93 11.70 -6.05 10.80
N THR A 94 12.77 -6.61 10.27
CA THR A 94 13.16 -6.51 8.87
C THR A 94 13.19 -7.90 8.21
N LEU A 95 13.21 -7.94 6.89
CA LEU A 95 13.48 -9.16 6.14
C LEU A 95 14.95 -9.20 5.75
N GLU A 96 15.44 -10.41 5.49
CA GLU A 96 16.71 -10.57 4.81
C GLU A 96 16.64 -10.06 3.38
N ASP A 97 17.79 -9.68 2.83
CA ASP A 97 17.91 -9.27 1.44
C ASP A 97 17.31 -10.35 0.51
N PRO A 98 16.30 -10.03 -0.31
CA PRO A 98 15.70 -10.99 -1.22
C PRO A 98 16.71 -11.59 -2.21
N ASP A 99 17.82 -10.91 -2.53
CA ASP A 99 18.87 -11.44 -3.40
C ASP A 99 19.67 -12.58 -2.74
N LEU A 100 19.59 -12.74 -1.40
CA LEU A 100 20.12 -13.90 -0.68
C LEU A 100 19.20 -15.13 -0.77
N GLY A 101 17.99 -14.97 -1.31
CA GLY A 101 17.07 -16.06 -1.64
C GLY A 101 16.42 -16.76 -0.44
N ARG A 102 16.54 -16.20 0.77
CA ARG A 102 16.00 -16.84 1.99
C ARG A 102 14.56 -16.43 2.29
N TYR A 103 14.13 -15.27 1.80
CA TYR A 103 12.75 -14.82 1.94
C TYR A 103 11.93 -15.14 0.67
N SER A 104 10.93 -16.02 0.81
CA SER A 104 10.17 -16.54 -0.34
C SER A 104 8.65 -16.36 -0.21
N ARG A 105 8.17 -15.14 0.06
CA ARG A 105 6.73 -14.85 -0.06
C ARG A 105 6.39 -14.51 -1.51
N GLN A 106 6.09 -15.55 -2.27
CA GLN A 106 5.84 -15.44 -3.70
C GLN A 106 4.59 -14.58 -3.98
N ALA A 107 4.75 -13.53 -4.79
CA ALA A 107 3.67 -12.59 -5.10
C ALA A 107 2.61 -13.18 -6.03
N HIS A 108 2.98 -14.19 -6.83
CA HIS A 108 2.06 -14.82 -7.77
C HIS A 108 2.43 -16.29 -8.08
N PRO A 109 1.50 -17.25 -7.96
CA PRO A 109 1.81 -18.68 -8.03
C PRO A 109 2.35 -19.15 -9.39
N LYS A 110 2.05 -18.42 -10.48
CA LYS A 110 2.51 -18.77 -11.84
C LYS A 110 3.73 -17.97 -12.32
N LEU A 111 4.23 -17.03 -11.51
CA LEU A 111 5.39 -16.20 -11.84
C LEU A 111 6.44 -16.36 -10.72
N PRO A 112 7.25 -17.44 -10.77
CA PRO A 112 8.26 -17.68 -9.74
C PRO A 112 9.34 -16.60 -9.77
N GLY A 113 9.97 -16.36 -8.62
CA GLY A 113 11.06 -15.39 -8.47
C GLY A 113 10.62 -13.96 -8.16
N ILE A 114 9.32 -13.64 -8.25
CA ILE A 114 8.77 -12.35 -7.83
C ILE A 114 8.15 -12.51 -6.44
N HIS A 115 8.66 -11.73 -5.49
CA HIS A 115 8.26 -11.79 -4.09
C HIS A 115 7.65 -10.46 -3.63
N ALA A 116 6.75 -10.53 -2.66
CA ALA A 116 6.25 -9.37 -1.94
C ALA A 116 6.76 -9.47 -0.50
N SER A 117 7.27 -8.37 0.06
CA SER A 117 7.72 -8.30 1.46
C SER A 117 6.51 -8.31 2.42
N PHE A 118 6.46 -7.37 3.36
CA PHE A 118 5.31 -7.18 4.24
C PHE A 118 4.09 -6.54 3.53
N ALA A 119 4.19 -6.24 2.23
CA ALA A 119 3.07 -5.73 1.43
C ALA A 119 1.91 -6.74 1.35
N ASP A 120 0.67 -6.28 1.27
CA ASP A 120 -0.50 -7.17 1.35
C ASP A 120 -0.52 -8.27 0.28
N LYS A 121 -0.14 -7.93 -0.97
CA LYS A 121 -0.28 -8.86 -2.10
C LYS A 121 0.86 -8.81 -3.11
N THR A 122 1.07 -7.67 -3.75
CA THR A 122 2.13 -7.48 -4.77
C THR A 122 3.15 -6.45 -4.31
N PRO A 123 4.40 -6.51 -4.82
CA PRO A 123 5.43 -5.53 -4.49
C PRO A 123 5.14 -4.13 -5.05
N VAL A 124 4.33 -4.02 -6.11
CA VAL A 124 4.00 -2.76 -6.76
C VAL A 124 2.48 -2.65 -6.96
N THR A 125 1.94 -1.47 -6.72
CA THR A 125 0.60 -1.04 -7.12
C THR A 125 0.67 0.26 -7.93
N ILE A 126 -0.23 0.41 -8.89
CA ILE A 126 -0.28 1.53 -9.84
C ILE A 126 -1.64 2.19 -9.77
N GLY A 127 -1.70 3.49 -9.49
CA GLY A 127 -2.91 4.31 -9.58
C GLY A 127 -2.85 5.30 -10.72
N CYS A 128 -3.99 5.64 -11.30
CA CYS A 128 -4.09 6.61 -12.39
C CYS A 128 -4.92 7.83 -11.97
N TYR A 129 -4.43 9.03 -12.28
CA TYR A 129 -5.12 10.28 -11.96
C TYR A 129 -6.47 10.42 -12.69
N ALA A 130 -6.58 9.98 -13.94
CA ALA A 130 -7.85 10.07 -14.69
C ALA A 130 -8.98 9.25 -14.02
N SER A 131 -8.66 8.09 -13.47
CA SER A 131 -9.58 7.25 -12.69
C SER A 131 -9.95 7.92 -11.36
N LEU A 132 -8.98 8.60 -10.73
CA LEU A 132 -9.22 9.35 -9.50
C LEU A 132 -10.15 10.53 -9.73
N ASP A 133 -9.95 11.27 -10.82
CA ASP A 133 -10.79 12.41 -11.19
C ASP A 133 -12.24 11.96 -11.37
N THR A 134 -12.45 10.84 -12.08
CA THR A 134 -13.80 10.27 -12.24
C THR A 134 -14.40 9.81 -10.91
N LEU A 135 -13.62 9.16 -10.05
CA LEU A 135 -14.08 8.77 -8.72
C LEU A 135 -14.47 10.01 -7.89
N ASN A 136 -13.66 11.05 -7.90
CA ASN A 136 -13.93 12.31 -7.20
C ASN A 136 -15.19 13.00 -7.71
N ASP A 137 -15.36 13.08 -9.02
CA ASP A 137 -16.55 13.65 -9.66
C ASP A 137 -17.81 12.89 -9.24
N GLU A 138 -17.76 11.56 -9.20
CA GLU A 138 -18.88 10.73 -8.75
C GLU A 138 -19.18 10.95 -7.25
N LEU A 139 -18.16 10.99 -6.40
CA LEU A 139 -18.32 11.17 -4.96
C LEU A 139 -18.93 12.53 -4.63
N VAL A 140 -18.49 13.59 -5.32
CA VAL A 140 -18.97 14.96 -5.12
C VAL A 140 -20.36 15.14 -5.73
N SER A 141 -20.56 14.77 -7.00
CA SER A 141 -21.84 14.98 -7.69
C SER A 141 -23.01 14.21 -7.07
N LYS A 142 -22.74 13.08 -6.41
CA LYS A 142 -23.75 12.28 -5.69
C LYS A 142 -23.88 12.66 -4.21
N ASP A 143 -23.22 13.72 -3.76
CA ASP A 143 -23.19 14.17 -2.35
C ASP A 143 -22.76 13.07 -1.35
N ILE A 144 -21.88 12.17 -1.78
CA ILE A 144 -21.35 11.09 -0.95
C ILE A 144 -20.25 11.64 -0.05
N SER A 145 -19.28 12.37 -0.61
CA SER A 145 -18.13 12.93 0.12
C SER A 145 -18.40 14.29 0.78
N LYS A 146 -19.64 14.77 0.74
CA LYS A 146 -20.03 16.09 1.28
C LYS A 146 -19.20 17.24 0.71
N GLY A 147 -18.91 17.16 -0.58
CA GLY A 147 -18.14 18.16 -1.32
C GLY A 147 -16.62 18.00 -1.24
N ALA A 148 -16.10 17.01 -0.51
CA ALA A 148 -14.67 16.73 -0.44
C ALA A 148 -14.17 15.90 -1.64
N THR A 149 -12.91 16.10 -2.01
CA THR A 149 -12.18 15.21 -2.93
C THR A 149 -11.14 14.42 -2.15
N ILE A 150 -10.76 13.25 -2.67
CA ILE A 150 -9.75 12.38 -2.10
C ILE A 150 -8.48 12.39 -2.97
N PRO A 151 -7.28 12.57 -2.38
CA PRO A 151 -6.02 12.49 -3.12
C PRO A 151 -5.56 11.04 -3.36
N LEU A 152 -4.76 10.81 -4.40
CA LEU A 152 -4.33 9.47 -4.82
C LEU A 152 -3.47 8.76 -3.76
N ASN A 153 -2.71 9.53 -2.96
CA ASN A 153 -1.84 8.97 -1.91
C ASN A 153 -2.62 8.13 -0.88
N ARG A 154 -3.91 8.41 -0.66
CA ARG A 154 -4.82 7.64 0.21
C ARG A 154 -4.95 6.18 -0.20
N PHE A 155 -4.72 5.86 -1.48
CA PHE A 155 -4.74 4.52 -2.02
C PHE A 155 -3.38 3.79 -1.92
N ARG A 156 -2.34 4.47 -1.42
CA ARG A 156 -1.01 3.91 -1.10
C ARG A 156 -0.38 3.17 -2.28
N ASN A 157 -0.47 3.78 -3.47
CA ASN A 157 0.16 3.23 -4.65
C ASN A 157 1.67 3.45 -4.61
N ASN A 158 2.42 2.60 -5.30
CA ASN A 158 3.85 2.82 -5.52
C ASN A 158 4.11 3.75 -6.70
N LEU A 159 3.28 3.65 -7.75
CA LEU A 159 3.38 4.43 -8.97
C LEU A 159 2.05 5.15 -9.23
N ASP A 160 2.13 6.46 -9.43
CA ASP A 160 0.99 7.30 -9.81
C ASP A 160 1.18 7.77 -11.27
N ILE A 161 0.21 7.47 -12.12
CA ILE A 161 0.29 7.65 -13.58
C ILE A 161 -0.68 8.74 -14.04
N GLN A 162 -0.21 9.57 -14.97
CA GLN A 162 -0.99 10.60 -15.66
C GLN A 162 -1.08 10.31 -17.16
N GLY A 163 -2.02 10.96 -17.84
CA GLY A 163 -2.17 10.88 -19.29
C GLY A 163 -2.90 9.64 -19.81
N THR A 164 -3.67 8.97 -18.96
CA THR A 164 -4.54 7.83 -19.33
C THR A 164 -5.98 8.28 -19.53
N LEU A 165 -6.81 7.40 -20.08
CA LEU A 165 -8.26 7.50 -19.93
C LEU A 165 -8.69 6.98 -18.55
N SER A 166 -9.87 7.39 -18.10
CA SER A 166 -10.45 6.91 -16.84
C SER A 166 -10.64 5.40 -16.86
N TYR A 167 -10.15 4.73 -15.82
CA TYR A 167 -10.17 3.27 -15.62
C TYR A 167 -9.54 2.46 -16.75
N GLU A 168 -8.71 3.07 -17.59
CA GLU A 168 -8.04 2.37 -18.68
C GLU A 168 -7.08 1.29 -18.17
N GLU A 169 -6.51 1.50 -16.98
CA GLU A 169 -5.58 0.59 -16.33
C GLU A 169 -6.19 -0.79 -16.02
N ASP A 170 -7.52 -0.87 -15.92
CA ASP A 170 -8.24 -2.12 -15.70
C ASP A 170 -8.11 -3.09 -16.90
N GLN A 171 -7.75 -2.58 -18.08
CA GLN A 171 -7.59 -3.35 -19.31
C GLN A 171 -6.14 -3.69 -19.63
N TRP A 172 -5.17 -3.22 -18.83
CA TRP A 172 -3.76 -3.50 -19.07
C TRP A 172 -3.41 -4.92 -18.65
N LEU A 173 -2.60 -5.60 -19.45
CA LEU A 173 -2.02 -6.90 -19.09
C LEU A 173 -0.51 -6.80 -18.90
N VAL A 174 0.18 -6.11 -19.81
CA VAL A 174 1.62 -5.86 -19.74
C VAL A 174 1.90 -4.42 -20.08
N VAL A 175 2.63 -3.74 -19.20
CA VAL A 175 3.07 -2.35 -19.41
C VAL A 175 4.57 -2.21 -19.22
N LYS A 176 5.20 -1.31 -19.96
CA LYS A 176 6.60 -0.93 -19.75
C LYS A 176 6.66 0.52 -19.29
N ILE A 177 7.45 0.76 -18.24
CA ILE A 177 7.72 2.08 -17.68
C ILE A 177 9.23 2.17 -17.50
N GLY A 178 9.88 3.14 -18.15
CA GLY A 178 11.34 3.24 -18.17
C GLY A 178 11.99 1.93 -18.62
N GLU A 179 12.87 1.38 -17.77
CA GLU A 179 13.56 0.11 -18.03
C GLU A 179 12.76 -1.13 -17.61
N VAL A 180 11.65 -0.98 -16.87
CA VAL A 180 10.97 -2.09 -16.21
C VAL A 180 9.67 -2.45 -16.92
N THR A 181 9.48 -3.73 -17.19
CA THR A 181 8.23 -4.30 -17.69
C THR A 181 7.44 -4.86 -16.51
N PHE A 182 6.16 -4.54 -16.45
CA PHE A 182 5.24 -4.98 -15.40
C PHE A 182 4.14 -5.86 -16.00
N TYR A 183 3.86 -6.97 -15.31
CA TYR A 183 2.65 -7.75 -15.52
C TYR A 183 1.57 -7.27 -14.54
N ILE A 184 0.39 -6.95 -15.06
CA ILE A 184 -0.75 -6.51 -14.26
C ILE A 184 -1.55 -7.73 -13.84
N THR A 185 -1.70 -7.95 -12.53
CA THR A 185 -2.34 -9.17 -12.03
C THR A 185 -3.84 -9.01 -11.93
N GLU A 186 -4.28 -7.97 -11.23
CA GLU A 186 -5.68 -7.69 -10.95
C GLU A 186 -5.85 -6.29 -10.34
N PRO A 187 -7.06 -5.72 -10.40
CA PRO A 187 -7.44 -4.54 -9.66
C PRO A 187 -7.29 -4.72 -8.14
N VAL A 188 -6.92 -3.64 -7.45
CA VAL A 188 -6.74 -3.66 -5.98
C VAL A 188 -8.10 -3.57 -5.30
N SER A 189 -8.49 -4.61 -4.56
CA SER A 189 -9.68 -4.53 -3.70
C SER A 189 -9.41 -3.56 -2.55
N ARG A 190 -10.28 -2.58 -2.35
CA ARG A 190 -10.07 -1.52 -1.35
C ARG A 190 -10.73 -1.87 -0.02
N CYS A 191 -9.93 -1.84 1.04
CA CYS A 191 -10.39 -1.83 2.42
C CYS A 191 -10.80 -0.40 2.83
N PRO A 192 -11.24 -0.14 4.07
CA PRO A 192 -11.60 1.21 4.52
C PRO A 192 -10.44 2.21 4.63
N MET A 193 -9.19 1.75 4.52
CA MET A 193 -7.99 2.59 4.74
C MET A 193 -7.90 3.88 3.93
N PRO A 194 -8.37 3.98 2.67
CA PRO A 194 -8.36 5.26 1.95
C PRO A 194 -9.20 6.35 2.61
N GLY A 195 -10.17 6.00 3.46
CA GLY A 195 -10.93 6.97 4.25
C GLY A 195 -10.21 7.50 5.49
N ILE A 196 -8.92 7.19 5.68
CA ILE A 196 -8.11 7.71 6.79
C ILE A 196 -7.16 8.78 6.29
N ASP A 197 -7.12 9.90 7.00
CA ASP A 197 -6.19 10.96 6.69
C ASP A 197 -4.74 10.60 6.98
N GLN A 198 -3.87 10.72 5.97
CA GLN A 198 -2.46 10.39 6.11
C GLN A 198 -1.68 11.44 6.88
N ASP A 199 -2.17 12.69 6.95
CA ASP A 199 -1.50 13.76 7.66
C ASP A 199 -2.03 13.94 9.08
N THR A 200 -3.27 13.54 9.35
CA THR A 200 -3.90 13.70 10.69
C THR A 200 -4.22 12.37 11.37
N GLY A 201 -4.20 11.25 10.65
CA GLY A 201 -4.63 9.95 11.15
C GLY A 201 -6.14 9.84 11.40
N VAL A 202 -6.94 10.86 11.05
CA VAL A 202 -8.38 10.91 11.35
C VAL A 202 -9.19 10.31 10.20
N LYS A 203 -10.21 9.52 10.53
CA LYS A 203 -11.16 8.96 9.58
C LYS A 203 -12.11 10.02 9.05
N ASP A 204 -12.33 9.99 7.75
CA ASP A 204 -13.32 10.80 7.06
C ASP A 204 -14.73 10.52 7.61
N THR A 205 -15.46 11.57 7.97
CA THR A 205 -16.82 11.47 8.53
C THR A 205 -17.84 10.88 7.54
N TRP A 206 -17.55 10.95 6.24
CA TRP A 206 -18.36 10.35 5.18
C TRP A 206 -18.02 8.87 4.89
N GLY A 207 -17.03 8.30 5.58
CA GLY A 207 -16.72 6.87 5.56
C GLY A 207 -15.73 6.41 4.47
N GLY A 208 -15.16 7.33 3.69
CA GLY A 208 -14.20 7.03 2.64
C GLY A 208 -14.81 6.43 1.36
N PRO A 209 -14.01 6.23 0.30
CA PRO A 209 -14.52 5.91 -1.04
C PRO A 209 -15.02 4.46 -1.18
N THR A 210 -14.62 3.58 -0.26
CA THR A 210 -14.83 2.13 -0.36
C THR A 210 -16.29 1.69 -0.48
N PRO A 211 -17.26 2.25 0.28
CA PRO A 211 -18.68 1.91 0.11
C PRO A 211 -19.24 2.29 -1.27
N HIS A 212 -18.72 3.36 -1.88
CA HIS A 212 -19.10 3.75 -3.24
C HIS A 212 -18.49 2.82 -4.28
N LEU A 213 -17.19 2.51 -4.16
CA LEU A 213 -16.50 1.55 -5.02
C LEU A 213 -17.14 0.16 -4.96
N LEU A 214 -17.60 -0.27 -3.77
CA LEU A 214 -18.33 -1.54 -3.62
C LEU A 214 -19.59 -1.57 -4.49
N LYS A 215 -20.30 -0.45 -4.64
CA LYS A 215 -21.53 -0.35 -5.42
C LYS A 215 -21.28 -0.21 -6.92
N THR A 216 -20.19 0.45 -7.32
CA THR A 216 -19.97 0.88 -8.71
C THR A 216 -18.85 0.13 -9.43
N ARG A 217 -17.87 -0.39 -8.68
CA ARG A 217 -16.62 -0.95 -9.18
C ARG A 217 -16.38 -2.31 -8.55
N HIS A 218 -17.22 -3.29 -8.88
CA HIS A 218 -17.10 -4.68 -8.45
C HIS A 218 -17.17 -5.64 -9.64
N PHE A 219 -16.73 -6.88 -9.44
CA PHE A 219 -16.87 -7.92 -10.46
C PHE A 219 -18.26 -8.56 -10.36
N ALA A 220 -18.82 -9.01 -11.49
CA ALA A 220 -20.15 -9.63 -11.51
C ALA A 220 -20.22 -10.87 -10.58
N GLU A 221 -19.13 -11.63 -10.50
CA GLU A 221 -19.03 -12.82 -9.64
C GLU A 221 -18.59 -12.52 -8.20
N ARG A 222 -18.20 -11.27 -7.90
CA ARG A 222 -17.76 -10.83 -6.56
C ARG A 222 -18.23 -9.40 -6.27
N THR A 223 -19.41 -9.32 -5.68
CA THR A 223 -20.08 -8.06 -5.30
C THR A 223 -19.78 -7.61 -3.87
N ASP A 224 -18.94 -8.35 -3.12
CA ASP A 224 -18.55 -8.07 -1.74
C ASP A 224 -17.30 -7.17 -1.64
N ARG A 225 -16.73 -6.74 -2.78
CA ARG A 225 -15.51 -5.91 -2.84
C ARG A 225 -15.63 -4.81 -3.89
N GLY A 226 -15.18 -3.60 -3.51
CA GLY A 226 -14.92 -2.51 -4.44
C GLY A 226 -13.45 -2.48 -4.85
N TYR A 227 -13.17 -2.10 -6.09
CA TYR A 227 -11.83 -2.10 -6.67
C TYR A 227 -11.44 -0.72 -7.21
N PHE A 228 -10.17 -0.36 -7.06
CA PHE A 228 -9.60 0.88 -7.60
C PHE A 228 -8.07 0.77 -7.67
N CYS A 229 -7.44 1.25 -8.75
CA CYS A 229 -6.03 0.99 -9.08
C CYS A 229 -5.73 -0.50 -9.32
N ILE A 230 -4.49 -0.82 -9.69
CA ILE A 230 -4.09 -2.18 -10.11
C ILE A 230 -2.83 -2.68 -9.40
N HIS A 231 -2.76 -3.98 -9.18
CA HIS A 231 -1.58 -4.70 -8.72
C HIS A 231 -0.65 -5.01 -9.91
N ALA A 232 0.66 -4.80 -9.71
CA ALA A 232 1.68 -4.99 -10.73
C ALA A 232 2.86 -5.83 -10.19
N LEU A 233 3.47 -6.60 -11.09
CA LEU A 233 4.66 -7.42 -10.84
C LEU A 233 5.79 -7.00 -11.77
N PRO A 234 6.95 -6.56 -11.26
CA PRO A 234 8.11 -6.26 -12.11
C PRO A 234 8.69 -7.57 -12.67
N LEU A 235 8.72 -7.68 -14.00
CA LEU A 235 9.23 -8.85 -14.72
C LEU A 235 10.75 -8.84 -14.90
N ASN A 236 11.39 -7.68 -14.70
CA ASN A 236 12.83 -7.51 -14.78
C ASN A 236 13.32 -6.47 -13.75
N LYS A 237 14.62 -6.53 -13.41
CA LYS A 237 15.31 -5.45 -12.69
C LYS A 237 15.57 -4.28 -13.66
N GLY A 238 15.57 -3.06 -13.13
CA GLY A 238 15.83 -1.84 -13.89
C GLY A 238 15.47 -0.60 -13.07
N THR A 239 15.78 0.57 -13.62
CA THR A 239 15.43 1.85 -13.00
C THR A 239 14.27 2.51 -13.74
N ILE A 240 13.41 3.16 -12.97
CA ILE A 240 12.34 4.03 -13.48
C ILE A 240 12.48 5.41 -12.83
N HIS A 241 12.06 6.45 -13.54
CA HIS A 241 12.11 7.83 -13.09
C HIS A 241 10.75 8.49 -13.24
N VAL A 242 10.49 9.50 -12.41
CA VAL A 242 9.37 10.42 -12.65
C VAL A 242 9.55 11.05 -14.03
N GLY A 243 8.49 10.98 -14.84
CA GLY A 243 8.49 11.47 -16.23
C GLY A 243 8.73 10.38 -17.29
N ASP A 244 9.06 9.14 -16.90
CA ASP A 244 9.14 8.04 -17.85
C ASP A 244 7.78 7.75 -18.51
N SER A 245 7.81 7.47 -19.81
CA SER A 245 6.59 7.12 -20.56
C SER A 245 6.05 5.75 -20.14
N VAL A 246 4.74 5.64 -19.98
CA VAL A 246 4.04 4.36 -19.84
C VAL A 246 3.65 3.84 -21.23
N GLN A 247 4.11 2.64 -21.57
CA GLN A 247 3.79 1.97 -22.82
C GLN A 247 2.97 0.70 -22.51
N VAL A 248 1.72 0.66 -22.98
CA VAL A 248 0.89 -0.54 -22.89
C VAL A 248 1.33 -1.50 -23.99
N LEU A 249 1.99 -2.59 -23.60
CA LEU A 249 2.49 -3.60 -24.53
C LEU A 249 1.41 -4.63 -24.88
N GLU A 250 0.57 -4.97 -23.91
CA GLU A 250 -0.51 -5.93 -24.07
C GLU A 250 -1.73 -5.53 -23.24
N ARG A 251 -2.92 -5.73 -23.81
CA ARG A 251 -4.21 -5.54 -23.14
C ARG A 251 -4.89 -6.87 -22.90
N ILE A 252 -5.72 -6.92 -21.86
CA ILE A 252 -6.58 -8.07 -21.58
C ILE A 252 -7.54 -8.25 -22.79
N PRO A 253 -7.61 -9.46 -23.37
CA PRO A 253 -8.55 -9.76 -24.46
C PRO A 253 -9.99 -9.36 -24.08
N GLU A 254 -10.76 -8.81 -25.01
CA GLU A 254 -12.11 -8.27 -24.75
C GLU A 254 -13.05 -9.30 -24.11
N ASP A 255 -12.96 -10.57 -24.50
CA ASP A 255 -13.73 -11.69 -23.97
C ASP A 255 -13.31 -12.10 -22.54
N GLN A 256 -12.19 -11.58 -22.04
CA GLN A 256 -11.64 -11.84 -20.71
C GLN A 256 -11.67 -10.60 -19.81
N GLN A 257 -12.13 -9.45 -20.29
CA GLN A 257 -12.26 -8.24 -19.49
C GLN A 257 -13.36 -8.44 -18.44
N ARG A 258 -12.97 -8.39 -17.16
CA ARG A 258 -13.84 -8.79 -16.04
C ARG A 258 -14.68 -7.66 -15.45
N PHE A 259 -14.29 -6.41 -15.68
CA PHE A 259 -15.20 -5.31 -15.42
C PHE A 259 -16.08 -5.13 -16.65
N ALA A 260 -17.37 -5.43 -16.50
CA ALA A 260 -18.34 -4.66 -17.23
C ALA A 260 -18.15 -3.22 -16.74
N LEU A 261 -17.56 -2.33 -17.55
CA LEU A 261 -17.79 -0.90 -17.39
C LEU A 261 -19.31 -0.77 -17.30
N SER A 262 -19.83 -0.39 -16.13
CA SER A 262 -21.25 -0.09 -16.01
C SER A 262 -21.50 1.01 -17.04
N LYS A 263 -22.22 0.67 -18.10
CA LYS A 263 -22.68 1.63 -19.10
C LYS A 263 -23.57 2.68 -18.44
#